data_AF-A0A1M2Z7N1-F1
#
_entry.id   AF-A0A1M2Z7N1-F1
#
_cell.length_a   1.000
_cell.length_b   1.000
_cell.length_c   1.000
_cell.angle_alpha   90.00
_cell.angle_beta   90.00
_cell.angle_gamma   90.00
#
_symmetry.space_group_name_H-M   'P 1'
#
loop_
_entity.id
_entity.type
_entity.pdbx_description
1 polymer ?
#
loop_
_entity_poly.entity_id
_entity_poly.type
_entity_poly.pdbx_seq_one_letter_code
_entity_poly.pdbx_strand_id
1 'polypeptide(L)'
;MIWKSGKTGLNLTPPHDISDKKITDYLSDSEAASPLIHIMKESYDVLKNHPVNQKRIAEGHRPANSAWFWGEGTKPMLKSFESLYGLKGAAISAVDLIKGIGKCAGMNVPDIKGATGYIDTNFEGKAQAALTELAAGCDFVYVHVEAPDECGHRGEIANKVKAIELIDQRVLAVLLEGLSVYDDYKILILPDHPTPLSTKTHSGEPVPFLIYQKSVERKGAPTFTEETAKQAGKIIDPGYFLMQHFINL
;
A
#
# COMPACT_ATOMS: atom_id res chain seq x y z
N MET A 1 8.19 1.69 17.78
CA MET A 1 9.14 2.17 18.81
C MET A 1 9.94 3.32 18.22
N ILE A 2 10.13 4.42 18.95
CA ILE A 2 11.09 5.47 18.54
C ILE A 2 12.39 5.20 19.30
N TRP A 3 13.43 4.78 18.59
CA TRP A 3 14.73 4.46 19.20
C TRP A 3 15.68 5.65 19.07
N LYS A 4 15.83 6.41 20.17
CA LYS A 4 16.82 7.50 20.22
C LYS A 4 18.22 6.94 19.97
N SER A 5 18.93 7.51 19.00
CA SER A 5 20.26 7.06 18.58
C SER A 5 20.33 5.59 18.14
N GLY A 6 19.21 5.02 17.70
CA GLY A 6 19.19 3.69 17.08
C GLY A 6 20.01 3.66 15.79
N LYS A 7 20.56 2.49 15.47
CA LYS A 7 21.29 2.27 14.22
C LYS A 7 20.35 1.77 13.13
N THR A 8 20.64 2.09 11.88
CA THR A 8 19.99 1.52 10.69
C THR A 8 20.89 0.44 10.07
N GLY A 9 20.36 -0.31 9.09
CA GLY A 9 21.10 -1.41 8.47
C GLY A 9 21.23 -2.60 9.42
N LEU A 10 20.16 -2.85 10.18
CA LEU A 10 20.11 -3.93 11.15
C LEU A 10 19.72 -5.25 10.52
N ASN A 11 19.33 -5.29 9.24
CA ASN A 11 18.91 -6.51 8.55
C ASN A 11 17.79 -7.24 9.31
N LEU A 12 16.72 -6.50 9.61
CA LEU A 12 15.55 -7.06 10.28
C LEU A 12 14.55 -7.59 9.24
N THR A 13 14.24 -8.87 9.32
CA THR A 13 13.33 -9.52 8.37
C THR A 13 11.87 -9.11 8.63
N PRO A 14 11.12 -8.65 7.61
CA PRO A 14 9.68 -8.46 7.71
C PRO A 14 8.95 -9.80 7.97
N PRO A 15 8.02 -9.86 8.92
CA PRO A 15 7.34 -11.12 9.27
C PRO A 15 6.47 -11.66 8.15
N HIS A 16 5.93 -10.80 7.27
CA HIS A 16 5.09 -11.24 6.14
C HIS A 16 5.89 -12.01 5.07
N ASP A 17 7.20 -11.77 4.93
CA ASP A 17 8.08 -12.46 3.98
C ASP A 17 8.40 -13.92 4.37
N ILE A 18 8.14 -14.26 5.62
CA ILE A 18 8.48 -15.56 6.21
C ILE A 18 7.27 -16.22 6.88
N SER A 19 6.07 -15.92 6.39
CA SER A 19 4.84 -16.57 6.79
C SER A 19 5.00 -18.10 6.81
N ASP A 20 4.53 -18.72 7.89
CA ASP A 20 4.64 -20.16 8.17
C ASP A 20 6.07 -20.73 8.38
N LYS A 21 7.09 -19.87 8.50
CA LYS A 21 8.49 -20.29 8.77
C LYS A 21 8.90 -20.05 10.23
N LYS A 22 9.99 -20.70 10.64
CA LYS A 22 10.60 -20.49 11.97
C LYS A 22 11.44 -19.22 11.95
N ILE A 23 11.32 -18.41 13.01
CA ILE A 23 12.04 -17.13 13.19
C ILE A 23 13.57 -17.26 13.21
N THR A 24 14.12 -18.37 13.69
CA THR A 24 15.53 -18.49 14.10
C THR A 24 16.51 -18.05 13.03
N ASP A 25 16.26 -18.43 11.78
CA ASP A 25 17.16 -18.16 10.64
C ASP A 25 16.96 -16.75 10.03
N TYR A 26 16.04 -15.96 10.59
CA TYR A 26 15.64 -14.64 10.09
C TYR A 26 15.83 -13.51 11.10
N LEU A 27 16.39 -13.82 12.27
CA LEU A 27 16.84 -12.81 13.21
C LEU A 27 18.14 -12.17 12.69
N SER A 28 18.26 -10.87 12.93
CA SER A 28 19.51 -10.15 12.67
C SER A 28 20.67 -10.76 13.47
N ASP A 29 21.80 -10.94 12.79
CA ASP A 29 23.09 -11.31 13.37
C ASP A 29 23.93 -10.08 13.80
N SER A 30 23.42 -8.88 13.55
CA SER A 30 24.08 -7.63 13.93
C SER A 30 24.11 -7.45 15.45
N GLU A 31 25.29 -7.21 16.01
CA GLU A 31 25.43 -6.86 17.43
C GLU A 31 24.57 -5.64 17.81
N ALA A 32 24.42 -4.70 16.86
CA ALA A 32 23.58 -3.52 17.04
C ALA A 32 22.09 -3.84 17.19
N ALA A 33 21.63 -5.01 16.73
CA ALA A 33 20.25 -5.47 16.90
C ALA A 33 20.03 -6.17 18.25
N SER A 34 21.08 -6.47 19.03
CA SER A 34 20.98 -7.17 20.31
C SER A 34 19.94 -6.58 21.28
N PRO A 35 19.82 -5.24 21.43
CA PRO A 35 18.77 -4.66 22.25
C PRO A 35 17.35 -5.00 21.76
N LEU A 36 17.12 -5.02 20.44
CA LEU A 36 15.83 -5.38 19.87
C LEU A 36 15.52 -6.86 20.11
N ILE A 37 16.49 -7.74 19.86
CA ILE A 37 16.35 -9.19 20.08
C ILE A 37 16.08 -9.49 21.55
N HIS A 38 16.74 -8.76 22.46
CA HIS A 38 16.48 -8.87 23.89
C HIS A 38 15.02 -8.50 24.22
N ILE A 39 14.53 -7.35 23.72
CA ILE A 39 13.14 -6.94 23.94
C ILE A 39 12.15 -7.94 23.32
N MET A 40 12.43 -8.51 22.14
CA MET A 40 11.59 -9.57 21.56
C MET A 40 11.48 -10.77 22.52
N LYS A 41 12.59 -11.24 23.08
CA LYS A 41 12.60 -12.34 24.06
C LYS A 41 11.84 -12.00 25.33
N GLU A 42 12.10 -10.84 25.93
CA GLU A 42 11.40 -10.40 27.14
C GLU A 42 9.90 -10.20 26.92
N SER A 43 9.52 -9.72 25.73
CA SER A 43 8.11 -9.55 25.37
C SER A 43 7.35 -10.87 25.43
N TYR A 44 8.01 -12.01 25.15
CA TYR A 44 7.39 -13.31 25.27
C TYR A 44 7.03 -13.67 26.69
N ASP A 45 7.95 -13.43 27.63
CA ASP A 45 7.72 -13.75 29.03
C ASP A 45 6.58 -12.93 29.64
N VAL A 46 6.42 -11.69 29.18
CA VAL A 46 5.30 -10.82 29.56
C VAL A 46 4.00 -11.24 28.87
N LEU A 47 4.02 -11.44 27.55
CA LEU A 47 2.80 -11.60 26.76
C LEU A 47 2.19 -13.01 26.86
N LYS A 48 2.99 -14.07 27.05
CA LYS A 48 2.49 -15.46 27.08
C LYS A 48 1.39 -15.69 28.12
N ASN A 49 1.49 -15.03 29.27
CA ASN A 49 0.53 -15.16 30.38
C ASN A 49 -0.48 -14.00 30.46
N HIS A 50 -0.44 -13.06 29.51
CA HIS A 50 -1.33 -11.92 29.52
C HIS A 50 -2.81 -12.37 29.42
N PRO A 51 -3.76 -11.79 30.19
CA PRO A 51 -5.16 -12.23 30.20
C PRO A 51 -5.82 -12.29 28.81
N VAL A 52 -5.46 -11.37 27.91
CA VAL A 52 -5.91 -11.38 26.52
C VAL A 52 -5.45 -12.64 25.78
N ASN A 53 -4.19 -13.06 25.95
CA ASN A 53 -3.67 -14.27 25.32
C ASN A 53 -4.25 -15.55 25.94
N GLN A 54 -4.47 -15.56 27.26
CA GLN A 54 -5.16 -16.67 27.93
C GLN A 54 -6.58 -16.84 27.40
N LYS A 55 -7.32 -15.73 27.24
CA LYS A 55 -8.65 -15.73 26.61
C LYS A 55 -8.62 -16.25 25.16
N ARG A 56 -7.67 -15.74 24.34
CA ARG A 56 -7.50 -16.20 22.95
C ARG A 56 -7.28 -17.72 22.87
N ILE A 57 -6.43 -18.26 23.74
CA ILE A 57 -6.16 -19.71 23.79
C ILE A 57 -7.41 -20.49 24.20
N ALA A 58 -8.15 -20.02 25.22
CA ALA A 58 -9.39 -20.64 25.66
C ALA A 58 -10.48 -20.66 24.55
N GLU A 59 -10.43 -19.68 23.64
CA GLU A 59 -11.31 -19.57 22.47
C GLU A 59 -10.76 -20.32 21.23
N GLY A 60 -9.62 -21.01 21.32
CA GLY A 60 -9.01 -21.74 20.21
C GLY A 60 -8.23 -20.88 19.22
N HIS A 61 -7.98 -19.60 19.54
CA HIS A 61 -7.19 -18.68 18.72
C HIS A 61 -5.69 -18.76 19.06
N ARG A 62 -4.85 -18.43 18.07
CA ARG A 62 -3.39 -18.30 18.28
C ARG A 62 -3.08 -17.08 19.17
N PRO A 63 -2.24 -17.20 20.21
CA PRO A 63 -1.87 -16.07 21.05
C PRO A 63 -0.92 -15.11 20.32
N ALA A 64 -1.03 -13.81 20.58
CA ALA A 64 -0.06 -12.80 20.17
C ALA A 64 0.96 -12.64 21.29
N ASN A 65 1.87 -13.61 21.40
CA ASN A 65 2.71 -13.82 22.57
C ASN A 65 4.14 -13.30 22.41
N SER A 66 4.48 -12.55 21.37
CA SER A 66 5.80 -11.92 21.24
C SER A 66 5.67 -10.69 20.35
N ALA A 67 6.52 -9.69 20.59
CA ALA A 67 6.75 -8.60 19.66
C ALA A 67 7.84 -9.00 18.65
N TRP A 68 7.69 -8.57 17.40
CA TRP A 68 8.71 -8.67 16.36
C TRP A 68 9.01 -7.26 15.85
N PHE A 69 10.23 -6.78 16.08
CA PHE A 69 10.71 -5.51 15.53
C PHE A 69 11.36 -5.73 14.16
N TRP A 70 10.88 -4.97 13.18
CA TRP A 70 11.36 -4.97 11.80
C TRP A 70 11.09 -3.61 11.16
N GLY A 71 11.62 -3.39 9.96
CA GLY A 71 11.36 -2.18 9.19
C GLY A 71 11.96 -0.94 9.83
N GLU A 72 13.23 -1.00 10.24
CA GLU A 72 13.91 0.17 10.78
C GLU A 72 13.98 1.30 9.74
N GLY A 73 13.75 2.53 10.19
CA GLY A 73 13.74 3.68 9.32
C GLY A 73 13.94 4.98 10.07
N THR A 74 14.47 5.98 9.37
CA THR A 74 14.57 7.36 9.84
C THR A 74 13.50 8.20 9.17
N LYS A 75 13.09 9.31 9.79
CA LYS A 75 12.18 10.26 9.14
C LYS A 75 12.81 10.72 7.81
N PRO A 76 12.19 10.43 6.64
CA PRO A 76 12.74 10.84 5.37
C PRO A 76 12.61 12.36 5.20
N MET A 77 13.61 12.98 4.57
CA MET A 77 13.48 14.35 4.07
C MET A 77 12.94 14.30 2.64
N LEU A 78 11.62 14.32 2.51
CA LEU A 78 10.97 14.40 1.21
C LEU A 78 10.74 15.86 0.82
N LYS A 79 10.96 16.19 -0.46
CA LYS A 79 10.43 17.42 -1.03
C LYS A 79 8.91 17.34 -1.03
N SER A 80 8.22 18.48 -0.87
CA SER A 80 6.77 18.48 -0.97
C SER A 80 6.35 18.18 -2.41
N PHE A 81 5.19 17.54 -2.56
CA PHE A 81 4.57 17.24 -3.85
C PHE A 81 4.39 18.52 -4.68
N GLU A 82 3.90 19.59 -4.05
CA GLU A 82 3.74 20.90 -4.67
C GLU A 82 5.09 21.50 -5.13
N SER A 83 6.16 21.36 -4.34
CA SER A 83 7.48 21.86 -4.77
C SER A 83 8.08 21.08 -5.94
N LEU A 84 7.70 19.81 -6.11
CA LEU A 84 8.19 18.95 -7.18
C LEU A 84 7.42 19.14 -8.49
N TYR A 85 6.09 19.27 -8.40
CA TYR A 85 5.21 19.22 -9.56
C TYR A 85 4.41 20.50 -9.79
N GLY A 86 4.42 21.45 -8.86
CA GLY A 86 3.60 22.66 -8.92
C GLY A 86 2.10 22.41 -8.72
N LEU A 87 1.74 21.25 -8.16
CA LEU A 87 0.36 20.79 -8.01
C LEU A 87 0.04 20.51 -6.53
N LYS A 88 -1.20 20.78 -6.11
CA LYS A 88 -1.71 20.39 -4.81
C LYS A 88 -2.21 18.95 -4.85
N GLY A 89 -1.76 18.15 -3.89
CA GLY A 89 -2.00 16.71 -3.86
C GLY A 89 -2.76 16.25 -2.61
N ALA A 90 -3.60 15.22 -2.77
CA ALA A 90 -4.12 14.43 -1.65
C ALA A 90 -3.79 12.93 -1.79
N ALA A 91 -3.64 12.23 -0.67
CA ALA A 91 -3.41 10.79 -0.60
C ALA A 91 -4.51 10.11 0.23
N ILE A 92 -5.35 9.34 -0.45
CA ILE A 92 -6.50 8.61 0.09
C ILE A 92 -6.06 7.18 0.37
N SER A 93 -5.88 6.81 1.65
CA SER A 93 -5.44 5.47 2.01
C SER A 93 -5.98 5.01 3.35
N ALA A 94 -6.09 3.69 3.52
CA ALA A 94 -6.29 3.05 4.82
C ALA A 94 -4.97 2.79 5.55
N VAL A 95 -3.86 2.70 4.80
CA VAL A 95 -2.57 2.19 5.28
C VAL A 95 -1.72 3.33 5.83
N ASP A 96 -1.29 3.20 7.08
CA ASP A 96 -0.52 4.22 7.80
C ASP A 96 0.80 4.58 7.12
N LEU A 97 1.46 3.61 6.47
CA LEU A 97 2.67 3.84 5.69
C LEU A 97 2.42 4.88 4.58
N ILE A 98 1.39 4.66 3.75
CA ILE A 98 1.01 5.56 2.66
C ILE A 98 0.55 6.92 3.20
N LYS A 99 -0.23 6.93 4.29
CA LYS A 99 -0.62 8.18 4.97
C LYS A 99 0.61 8.96 5.44
N GLY A 100 1.61 8.27 5.98
CA GLY A 100 2.88 8.83 6.43
C GLY A 100 3.68 9.45 5.27
N ILE A 101 3.77 8.75 4.13
CA ILE A 101 4.42 9.27 2.92
C ILE A 101 3.70 10.53 2.43
N GLY A 102 2.37 10.51 2.31
CA GLY A 102 1.58 11.67 1.90
C GLY A 102 1.81 12.89 2.81
N LYS A 103 1.81 12.68 4.13
CA LYS A 103 2.13 13.73 5.12
C LYS A 103 3.55 14.26 4.96
N CYS A 104 4.53 13.38 4.74
CA CYS A 104 5.93 13.78 4.52
C CYS A 104 6.10 14.54 3.20
N ALA A 105 5.29 14.25 2.18
CA ALA A 105 5.24 14.96 0.91
C ALA A 105 4.36 16.22 0.95
N GLY A 106 3.81 16.61 2.11
CA GLY A 106 2.96 17.80 2.23
C GLY A 106 1.63 17.70 1.50
N MET A 107 1.13 16.49 1.27
CA MET A 107 -0.20 16.24 0.68
C MET A 107 -1.29 16.24 1.77
N ASN A 108 -2.53 16.52 1.38
CA ASN A 108 -3.69 16.26 2.23
C ASN A 108 -3.86 14.74 2.43
N VAL A 109 -4.21 14.32 3.65
CA VAL A 109 -4.40 12.90 3.98
C VAL A 109 -5.66 12.76 4.84
N PRO A 110 -6.86 12.72 4.24
CA PRO A 110 -8.10 12.64 4.98
C PRO A 110 -8.29 11.27 5.63
N ASP A 111 -8.96 11.26 6.78
CA ASP A 111 -9.39 10.02 7.43
C ASP A 111 -10.75 9.57 6.88
N ILE A 112 -10.81 8.30 6.49
CA ILE A 112 -11.96 7.73 5.79
C ILE A 112 -12.59 6.68 6.70
N LYS A 113 -13.80 6.98 7.18
CA LYS A 113 -14.53 6.06 8.05
C LYS A 113 -14.75 4.71 7.36
N GLY A 114 -14.36 3.62 8.01
CA GLY A 114 -14.49 2.27 7.48
C GLY A 114 -13.44 1.87 6.44
N ALA A 115 -12.41 2.68 6.20
CA ALA A 115 -11.28 2.24 5.38
C ALA A 115 -10.36 1.32 6.19
N THR A 116 -10.54 0.00 6.06
CA THR A 116 -9.84 -1.02 6.86
C THR A 116 -8.53 -1.50 6.24
N GLY A 117 -8.39 -1.36 4.92
CA GLY A 117 -7.28 -1.95 4.15
C GLY A 117 -7.55 -3.39 3.67
N TYR A 118 -8.60 -4.06 4.16
CA TYR A 118 -8.94 -5.42 3.76
C TYR A 118 -10.12 -5.46 2.78
N ILE A 119 -10.60 -6.66 2.44
CA ILE A 119 -11.73 -6.87 1.53
C ILE A 119 -13.04 -6.20 2.01
N ASP A 120 -13.16 -5.92 3.30
CA ASP A 120 -14.29 -5.22 3.92
C ASP A 120 -14.11 -3.69 3.97
N THR A 121 -13.06 -3.15 3.34
CA THR A 121 -12.79 -1.71 3.32
C THR A 121 -13.92 -0.93 2.65
N ASN A 122 -14.09 0.32 3.06
CA ASN A 122 -15.02 1.25 2.42
C ASN A 122 -14.47 1.74 1.05
N PHE A 123 -14.76 1.00 -0.03
CA PHE A 123 -14.31 1.32 -1.39
C PHE A 123 -14.90 2.65 -1.89
N GLU A 124 -16.21 2.83 -1.82
CA GLU A 124 -16.89 4.06 -2.26
C GLU A 124 -16.47 5.25 -1.41
N GLY A 125 -16.28 5.06 -0.10
CA GLY A 125 -15.79 6.12 0.78
C GLY A 125 -14.42 6.66 0.35
N LYS A 126 -13.54 5.80 -0.19
CA LYS A 126 -12.26 6.24 -0.77
C LYS A 126 -12.48 7.03 -2.06
N ALA A 127 -13.33 6.54 -2.97
CA ALA A 127 -13.64 7.26 -4.21
C ALA A 127 -14.29 8.63 -3.93
N GLN A 128 -15.24 8.68 -3.00
CA GLN A 128 -15.92 9.90 -2.59
C GLN A 128 -14.96 10.89 -1.94
N ALA A 129 -14.05 10.42 -1.08
CA ALA A 129 -13.02 11.27 -0.50
C ALA A 129 -12.11 11.87 -1.58
N ALA A 130 -11.77 11.10 -2.63
CA ALA A 130 -10.99 11.63 -3.73
C ALA A 130 -11.72 12.74 -4.49
N LEU A 131 -13.00 12.54 -4.81
CA LEU A 131 -13.83 13.58 -5.44
C LEU A 131 -13.98 14.82 -4.56
N THR A 132 -14.09 14.64 -3.24
CA THR A 132 -14.15 15.76 -2.28
C THR A 132 -12.85 16.56 -2.26
N GLU A 133 -11.68 15.92 -2.26
CA GLU A 133 -10.39 16.62 -2.30
C GLU A 133 -10.19 17.38 -3.62
N LEU A 134 -10.59 16.80 -4.76
CA LEU A 134 -10.58 17.48 -6.06
C LEU A 134 -11.50 18.70 -6.06
N ALA A 135 -12.74 18.56 -5.55
CA ALA A 135 -13.69 19.66 -5.43
C ALA A 135 -13.22 20.75 -4.46
N ALA A 136 -12.39 20.40 -3.47
CA ALA A 136 -11.77 21.32 -2.52
C ALA A 136 -10.52 22.04 -3.09
N GLY A 137 -10.12 21.75 -4.34
CA GLY A 137 -9.03 22.44 -5.03
C GLY A 137 -7.69 21.69 -5.03
N CYS A 138 -7.68 20.38 -4.78
CA CYS A 138 -6.53 19.55 -5.16
C CYS A 138 -6.49 19.35 -6.68
N ASP A 139 -5.29 19.39 -7.26
CA ASP A 139 -5.08 19.11 -8.69
C ASP A 139 -4.81 17.63 -8.94
N PHE A 140 -4.33 16.92 -7.92
CA PHE A 140 -3.99 15.50 -7.97
C PHE A 140 -4.48 14.75 -6.73
N VAL A 141 -5.02 13.55 -6.93
CA VAL A 141 -5.38 12.66 -5.84
C VAL A 141 -4.87 11.25 -6.09
N TYR A 142 -4.10 10.72 -5.15
CA TYR A 142 -3.67 9.32 -5.11
C TYR A 142 -4.67 8.49 -4.33
N VAL A 143 -5.33 7.53 -4.98
CA VAL A 143 -6.29 6.63 -4.34
C VAL A 143 -5.69 5.24 -4.18
N HIS A 144 -5.46 4.84 -2.93
CA HIS A 144 -4.80 3.60 -2.58
C HIS A 144 -5.77 2.53 -2.07
N VAL A 145 -5.67 1.31 -2.62
CA VAL A 145 -6.48 0.16 -2.22
C VAL A 145 -5.59 -1.05 -1.95
N GLU A 146 -5.38 -1.32 -0.65
CA GLU A 146 -4.52 -2.39 -0.13
C GLU A 146 -5.09 -3.81 -0.31
N ALA A 147 -6.42 -3.95 -0.37
CA ALA A 147 -7.10 -5.25 -0.29
C ALA A 147 -6.55 -6.35 -1.24
N PRO A 148 -6.17 -6.08 -2.51
CA PRO A 148 -5.59 -7.09 -3.39
C PRO A 148 -4.25 -7.65 -2.90
N ASP A 149 -3.43 -6.83 -2.23
CA ASP A 149 -2.13 -7.23 -1.70
C ASP A 149 -2.26 -8.16 -0.50
N GLU A 150 -3.08 -7.77 0.48
CA GLU A 150 -3.43 -8.59 1.65
C GLU A 150 -4.00 -9.96 1.26
N CYS A 151 -4.84 -10.01 0.21
CA CYS A 151 -5.31 -11.29 -0.33
C CYS A 151 -4.17 -12.11 -0.94
N GLY A 152 -3.19 -11.45 -1.58
CA GLY A 152 -1.97 -12.06 -2.10
C GLY A 152 -1.14 -12.73 -1.01
N HIS A 153 -0.83 -12.00 0.06
CA HIS A 153 -0.11 -12.52 1.23
C HIS A 153 -0.81 -13.70 1.92
N ARG A 154 -2.14 -13.73 1.90
CA ARG A 154 -2.93 -14.83 2.49
C ARG A 154 -3.13 -16.02 1.54
N GLY A 155 -2.80 -15.87 0.25
CA GLY A 155 -3.06 -16.89 -0.76
C GLY A 155 -4.55 -17.04 -1.09
N GLU A 156 -5.35 -15.99 -0.92
CA GLU A 156 -6.80 -16.02 -1.10
C GLU A 156 -7.19 -15.66 -2.53
N ILE A 157 -7.24 -16.65 -3.42
CA ILE A 157 -7.52 -16.45 -4.85
C ILE A 157 -8.86 -15.72 -5.07
N ALA A 158 -9.93 -16.25 -4.49
CA ALA A 158 -11.28 -15.71 -4.69
C ALA A 158 -11.40 -14.26 -4.18
N ASN A 159 -10.81 -13.95 -3.03
CA ASN A 159 -10.84 -12.61 -2.46
C ASN A 159 -9.94 -11.64 -3.24
N LYS A 160 -8.80 -12.10 -3.78
CA LYS A 160 -7.95 -11.26 -4.63
C LYS A 160 -8.67 -10.84 -5.91
N VAL A 161 -9.33 -11.79 -6.59
CA VAL A 161 -10.18 -11.49 -7.75
C VAL A 161 -11.32 -10.55 -7.35
N LYS A 162 -12.01 -10.85 -6.25
CA LYS A 162 -13.10 -10.02 -5.74
C LYS A 162 -12.65 -8.59 -5.43
N ALA A 163 -11.47 -8.40 -4.85
CA ALA A 163 -10.94 -7.09 -4.54
C ALA A 163 -10.73 -6.25 -5.82
N ILE A 164 -10.21 -6.87 -6.89
CA ILE A 164 -10.03 -6.21 -8.19
C ILE A 164 -11.39 -5.83 -8.81
N GLU A 165 -12.37 -6.74 -8.77
CA GLU A 165 -13.75 -6.44 -9.23
C GLU A 165 -14.39 -5.29 -8.43
N LEU A 166 -14.18 -5.25 -7.12
CA LEU A 166 -14.71 -4.18 -6.26
C LEU A 166 -14.01 -2.84 -6.53
N ILE A 167 -12.73 -2.84 -6.88
CA ILE A 167 -12.03 -1.62 -7.32
C ILE A 167 -12.68 -1.11 -8.61
N ASP A 168 -12.89 -1.96 -9.60
CA ASP A 168 -13.52 -1.59 -10.87
C ASP A 168 -14.94 -1.03 -10.65
N GLN A 169 -15.78 -1.76 -9.93
CA GLN A 169 -17.20 -1.43 -9.77
C GLN A 169 -17.49 -0.32 -8.76
N ARG A 170 -16.68 -0.20 -7.70
CA ARG A 170 -17.01 0.65 -6.53
C ARG A 170 -16.03 1.77 -6.30
N VAL A 171 -14.87 1.76 -6.98
CA VAL A 171 -13.93 2.87 -6.99
C VAL A 171 -13.91 3.53 -8.35
N LEU A 172 -13.53 2.80 -9.40
CA LEU A 172 -13.35 3.38 -10.72
C LEU A 172 -14.67 3.90 -11.32
N ALA A 173 -15.76 3.14 -11.22
CA ALA A 173 -17.07 3.60 -11.70
C ALA A 173 -17.52 4.91 -11.03
N VAL A 174 -17.39 4.99 -9.69
CA VAL A 174 -17.73 6.19 -8.91
C VAL A 174 -16.85 7.39 -9.29
N LEU A 175 -15.54 7.16 -9.48
CA LEU A 175 -14.63 8.19 -9.93
C LEU A 175 -14.98 8.68 -11.33
N LEU A 176 -15.26 7.79 -12.28
CA LEU A 176 -15.62 8.17 -13.66
C LEU A 176 -16.91 8.99 -13.72
N GLU A 177 -17.92 8.61 -12.93
CA GLU A 177 -19.14 9.39 -12.79
C GLU A 177 -18.86 10.76 -12.16
N GLY A 178 -18.17 10.80 -11.02
CA GLY A 178 -17.87 12.06 -10.32
C GLY A 178 -16.96 13.01 -11.10
N LEU A 179 -16.03 12.47 -11.91
CA LEU A 179 -15.13 13.24 -12.75
C LEU A 179 -15.80 13.76 -14.03
N SER A 180 -17.01 13.30 -14.38
CA SER A 180 -17.68 13.70 -15.62
C SER A 180 -17.99 15.20 -15.69
N VAL A 181 -18.08 15.86 -14.53
CA VAL A 181 -18.35 17.30 -14.38
C VAL A 181 -17.19 18.18 -14.83
N TYR A 182 -15.98 17.65 -14.91
CA TYR A 182 -14.80 18.39 -15.37
C TYR A 182 -14.68 18.30 -16.89
N ASP A 183 -14.29 19.41 -17.54
CA ASP A 183 -14.10 19.44 -19.00
C ASP A 183 -13.07 18.41 -19.47
N ASP A 184 -11.94 18.31 -18.76
CA ASP A 184 -10.92 17.29 -18.95
C ASP A 184 -10.41 16.75 -17.61
N TYR A 185 -9.94 15.50 -17.64
CA TYR A 185 -9.29 14.84 -16.50
C TYR A 185 -8.43 13.67 -17.00
N LYS A 186 -7.47 13.26 -16.17
CA LYS A 186 -6.61 12.11 -16.42
C LYS A 186 -6.72 11.09 -15.29
N ILE A 187 -6.69 9.80 -15.62
CA ILE A 187 -6.64 8.68 -14.66
C ILE A 187 -5.42 7.82 -15.00
N LEU A 188 -4.64 7.50 -13.97
CA LEU A 188 -3.57 6.52 -14.03
C LEU A 188 -3.92 5.36 -13.08
N ILE A 189 -3.92 4.14 -13.61
CA ILE A 189 -4.19 2.90 -12.86
C ILE A 189 -2.97 2.00 -12.94
N LEU A 190 -2.48 1.55 -11.78
CA LEU A 190 -1.42 0.54 -11.64
C LEU A 190 -1.43 -0.05 -10.23
N PRO A 191 -0.99 -1.31 -10.05
CA PRO A 191 -0.42 -1.75 -8.78
C PRO A 191 0.96 -1.12 -8.58
N ASP A 192 1.42 -1.02 -7.34
CA ASP A 192 2.78 -0.59 -6.99
C ASP A 192 3.79 -1.74 -7.01
N HIS A 193 3.35 -2.98 -6.72
CA HIS A 193 4.14 -4.19 -6.90
C HIS A 193 3.27 -5.45 -7.14
N PRO A 194 3.85 -6.53 -7.68
CA PRO A 194 3.20 -7.83 -7.74
C PRO A 194 3.40 -8.63 -6.44
N THR A 195 2.31 -9.25 -5.97
CA THR A 195 2.29 -10.18 -4.82
C THR A 195 1.69 -11.52 -5.26
N PRO A 196 2.49 -12.41 -5.89
CA PRO A 196 1.97 -13.65 -6.45
C PRO A 196 1.40 -14.58 -5.39
N LEU A 197 0.23 -15.18 -5.66
CA LEU A 197 -0.45 -16.09 -4.74
C LEU A 197 0.37 -17.36 -4.44
N SER A 198 1.24 -17.76 -5.37
CA SER A 198 2.12 -18.93 -5.22
C SER A 198 3.27 -18.70 -4.23
N THR A 199 3.74 -17.46 -4.11
CA THR A 199 4.85 -17.09 -3.21
C THR A 199 4.36 -16.42 -1.94
N LYS A 200 3.16 -15.81 -1.95
CA LYS A 200 2.56 -15.08 -0.82
C LYS A 200 3.44 -13.95 -0.27
N THR A 201 4.34 -13.42 -1.10
CA THR A 201 5.22 -12.30 -0.82
C THR A 201 5.42 -11.51 -2.10
N HIS A 202 5.97 -10.30 -1.97
CA HIS A 202 6.26 -9.42 -3.08
C HIS A 202 7.26 -10.04 -4.04
N SER A 203 7.21 -9.60 -5.29
CA SER A 203 8.20 -9.92 -6.32
C SER A 203 8.68 -8.65 -7.02
N GLY A 204 9.82 -8.72 -7.70
CA GLY A 204 10.38 -7.61 -8.46
C GLY A 204 9.93 -7.54 -9.92
N GLU A 205 8.92 -8.32 -10.31
CA GLU A 205 8.41 -8.33 -11.68
C GLU A 205 7.71 -7.01 -12.03
N PRO A 206 7.71 -6.59 -13.30
CA PRO A 206 7.03 -5.37 -13.73
C PRO A 206 5.51 -5.45 -13.54
N VAL A 207 4.90 -4.31 -13.28
CA VAL A 207 3.45 -4.14 -13.13
C VAL A 207 2.81 -3.50 -14.35
N PRO A 208 1.56 -3.84 -14.70
CA PRO A 208 0.84 -3.16 -15.78
C PRO A 208 0.42 -1.77 -15.33
N PHE A 209 0.38 -0.80 -16.26
CA PHE A 209 -0.23 0.50 -16.02
C PHE A 209 -1.13 0.92 -17.18
N LEU A 210 -2.16 1.72 -16.88
CA LEU A 210 -3.07 2.29 -17.86
C LEU A 210 -3.24 3.79 -17.59
N ILE A 211 -3.13 4.60 -18.66
CA ILE A 211 -3.42 6.03 -18.60
C ILE A 211 -4.62 6.33 -19.50
N TYR A 212 -5.59 7.03 -18.94
CA TYR A 212 -6.77 7.55 -19.63
C TYR A 212 -6.78 9.08 -19.51
N GLN A 213 -7.22 9.76 -20.57
CA GLN A 213 -7.47 11.20 -20.60
C GLN A 213 -8.78 11.45 -21.34
N LYS A 214 -9.70 12.22 -20.74
CA LYS A 214 -11.04 12.45 -21.32
C LYS A 214 -10.97 13.18 -22.67
N SER A 215 -10.10 14.17 -22.81
CA SER A 215 -9.97 14.96 -24.04
C SER A 215 -9.22 14.27 -25.19
N VAL A 216 -8.58 13.12 -24.95
CA VAL A 216 -7.71 12.46 -25.94
C VAL A 216 -8.07 10.98 -26.09
N GLU A 217 -8.73 10.64 -27.20
CA GLU A 217 -8.96 9.24 -27.55
C GLU A 217 -7.63 8.58 -28.00
N ARG A 218 -7.27 7.48 -27.35
CA ARG A 218 -6.11 6.66 -27.73
C ARG A 218 -6.54 5.21 -27.88
N LYS A 219 -6.04 4.54 -28.91
CA LYS A 219 -6.20 3.08 -29.03
C LYS A 219 -5.34 2.40 -27.97
N GLY A 220 -5.99 1.90 -26.93
CA GLY A 220 -5.37 1.07 -25.88
C GLY A 220 -5.47 -0.43 -26.18
N ALA A 221 -4.97 -1.24 -25.25
CA ALA A 221 -5.21 -2.68 -25.24
C ALA A 221 -6.69 -2.98 -24.93
N PRO A 222 -7.24 -4.11 -25.40
CA PRO A 222 -8.65 -4.47 -25.18
C PRO A 222 -8.96 -4.84 -23.71
N THR A 223 -7.95 -5.22 -22.93
CA THR A 223 -8.07 -5.56 -21.51
C THR A 223 -6.86 -5.06 -20.74
N PHE A 224 -7.02 -4.87 -19.43
CA PHE A 224 -5.95 -4.48 -18.53
C PHE A 224 -5.44 -5.70 -17.75
N THR A 225 -4.40 -6.37 -18.27
CA THR A 225 -3.74 -7.51 -17.64
C THR A 225 -2.22 -7.41 -17.83
N GLU A 226 -1.46 -8.22 -17.11
CA GLU A 226 -0.01 -8.34 -17.26
C GLU A 226 0.36 -8.77 -18.69
N GLU A 227 -0.41 -9.69 -19.29
CA GLU A 227 -0.18 -10.19 -20.64
C GLU A 227 -0.39 -9.10 -21.70
N THR A 228 -1.50 -8.36 -21.64
CA THR A 228 -1.77 -7.30 -22.62
C THR A 228 -0.85 -6.10 -22.44
N ALA A 229 -0.47 -5.77 -21.21
CA ALA A 229 0.52 -4.73 -20.94
C ALA A 229 1.89 -5.11 -21.52
N LYS A 230 2.31 -6.37 -21.38
CA LYS A 230 3.55 -6.88 -21.98
C LYS A 230 3.52 -6.80 -23.50
N GLN A 231 2.40 -7.14 -24.13
CA GLN A 231 2.22 -7.04 -25.58
C GLN A 231 2.24 -5.58 -26.07
N ALA A 232 1.72 -4.64 -25.29
CA ALA A 232 1.76 -3.22 -25.62
C ALA A 232 3.19 -2.63 -25.62
N GLY A 233 4.14 -3.27 -24.90
CA GLY A 233 5.58 -2.99 -25.00
C GLY A 233 6.04 -1.63 -24.45
N LYS A 234 5.15 -0.85 -23.80
CA LYS A 234 5.52 0.43 -23.20
C LYS A 234 6.06 0.22 -21.78
N ILE A 235 7.32 0.59 -21.59
CA ILE A 235 8.03 0.45 -20.30
C ILE A 235 8.48 1.83 -19.82
N ILE A 236 8.29 2.10 -18.53
CA ILE A 236 8.86 3.25 -17.83
C ILE A 236 9.65 2.70 -16.65
N ASP A 237 10.97 2.84 -16.72
CA ASP A 237 11.92 2.34 -15.73
C ASP A 237 13.04 3.36 -15.56
N PRO A 238 13.35 3.82 -14.32
CA PRO A 238 12.66 3.58 -13.05
C PRO A 238 11.19 4.02 -13.00
N GLY A 239 10.37 3.24 -12.30
CA GLY A 239 8.91 3.46 -12.20
C GLY A 239 8.50 4.83 -11.66
N TYR A 240 9.33 5.49 -10.84
CA TYR A 240 9.03 6.83 -10.33
C TYR A 240 8.97 7.91 -11.42
N PHE A 241 9.51 7.65 -12.62
CA PHE A 241 9.37 8.56 -13.76
C PHE A 241 7.94 8.59 -14.35
N LEU A 242 7.10 7.60 -14.01
CA LEU A 242 5.73 7.52 -14.51
C LEU A 242 4.88 8.72 -14.07
N MET A 243 5.11 9.25 -12.87
CA MET A 243 4.36 10.39 -12.35
C MET A 243 4.61 11.66 -13.16
N GLN A 244 5.88 11.96 -13.45
CA GLN A 244 6.24 13.10 -14.29
C GLN A 244 5.69 12.93 -15.72
N HIS A 245 5.75 11.70 -16.26
CA HIS A 245 5.15 11.40 -17.55
C HIS A 245 3.64 11.68 -17.55
N PHE A 246 2.92 11.18 -16.55
CA PHE A 246 1.48 11.33 -16.41
C PHE A 246 1.04 12.81 -16.30
N ILE A 247 1.74 13.60 -15.50
CA ILE A 247 1.45 15.04 -15.34
C ILE A 247 1.65 15.79 -16.66
N ASN A 248 2.68 15.46 -17.44
CA ASN A 248 3.05 16.17 -18.66
C ASN A 248 2.28 15.75 -19.93
N LEU A 249 1.43 14.73 -19.86
CA LEU A 249 0.53 14.36 -20.97
C LEU A 249 -0.50 15.45 -21.27
#